data_AF-A0A521QWL3-F1
#
_entry.id   AF-A0A521QWL3-F1
#
_cell.length_a   1.000
_cell.length_b   1.000
_cell.length_c   1.000
_cell.angle_alpha   90.00
_cell.angle_beta   90.00
_cell.angle_gamma   90.00
#
_symmetry.space_group_name_H-M   'P 1'
#
loop_
_entity.id
_entity.type
_entity.pdbx_description
1 polymer ?
#
loop_
_entity_poly.entity_id
_entity_poly.type
_entity_poly.pdbx_seq_one_letter_code
_entity_poly.pdbx_strand_id
1 'polypeptide(L)'
;MTVEEGILLLITIGVPTTIAGFVDFMMTRTEKKRLRERQAGWWLQLSELKWRSLGVVEAKAALSLMDSFVGSRLLSLRRMLAAFAIASLSFLFSDYPRSLLLIDFDPSGILDADFVIVSFLILFVFIALSLSVTRSVSLATTRSPPSLLGVAFIALLAVNVLLFMVWKPIANSLYSGLSTFYFTATPGMWIWDWSELVFVFLMGARDGPISGVSVRVWPQEVADLLTNGIRIAFSALFFLSFLSLWIRNFVFRLWAQVIDSDKPFFTIIVGGATTAITTIHAILTKLG
;
A
#
# COMPACT_ATOMS: atom_id res chain seq x y z
N MET A 1 -26.53 14.09 -3.69
CA MET A 1 -27.12 12.82 -3.23
C MET A 1 -28.31 12.54 -4.11
N THR A 2 -28.26 11.48 -4.91
CA THR A 2 -29.43 11.05 -5.68
C THR A 2 -30.44 10.39 -4.73
N VAL A 3 -31.72 10.37 -5.13
CA VAL A 3 -32.77 9.71 -4.33
C VAL A 3 -32.43 8.23 -4.09
N GLU A 4 -31.77 7.58 -5.04
CA GLU A 4 -31.33 6.19 -4.95
C GLU A 4 -30.25 5.97 -3.88
N GLU A 5 -29.26 6.85 -3.79
CA GLU A 5 -28.23 6.82 -2.73
C GLU A 5 -28.86 7.01 -1.34
N GLY A 6 -29.85 7.91 -1.23
CA GLY A 6 -30.60 8.13 0.00
C GLY A 6 -31.39 6.90 0.46
N ILE A 7 -32.06 6.21 -0.47
CA ILE A 7 -32.82 4.99 -0.19
C ILE A 7 -31.87 3.85 0.20
N LEU A 8 -30.75 3.67 -0.52
CA LEU A 8 -29.77 2.64 -0.20
C LEU A 8 -29.19 2.85 1.20
N LEU A 9 -28.87 4.09 1.56
CA LEU A 9 -28.35 4.44 2.88
C LEU A 9 -29.40 4.18 3.98
N LEU A 10 -30.67 4.52 3.74
CA LEU A 10 -31.79 4.25 4.65
C LEU A 10 -32.02 2.75 4.88
N ILE A 11 -31.93 1.93 3.84
CA ILE A 11 -32.07 0.47 3.95
C ILE A 11 -30.86 -0.13 4.67
N THR A 12 -29.64 0.29 4.28
CA THR A 12 -28.39 -0.23 4.83
C THR A 12 -28.25 0.07 6.32
N ILE A 13 -28.81 1.19 6.79
CA ILE A 13 -28.77 1.61 8.19
C ILE A 13 -30.02 1.14 8.96
N GLY A 14 -31.20 1.32 8.38
CA GLY A 14 -32.48 1.07 9.04
C GLY A 14 -32.74 -0.40 9.30
N VAL A 15 -32.42 -1.28 8.34
CA VAL A 15 -32.67 -2.72 8.49
C VAL A 15 -31.83 -3.32 9.63
N PRO A 16 -30.51 -3.10 9.71
CA PRO A 16 -29.72 -3.59 10.85
C PRO A 16 -30.16 -3.00 12.18
N THR A 17 -30.54 -1.71 12.24
CA THR A 17 -30.99 -1.08 13.50
C THR A 17 -32.26 -1.72 14.03
N THR A 18 -33.21 -2.00 13.12
CA THR A 18 -34.49 -2.62 13.48
C THR A 18 -34.30 -4.06 13.92
N ILE A 19 -33.48 -4.84 13.19
CA ILE A 19 -33.13 -6.21 13.56
C ILE A 19 -32.44 -6.24 14.92
N ALA A 20 -31.48 -5.35 15.15
CA ALA A 20 -30.71 -5.34 16.39
C ALA A 20 -31.57 -4.91 17.60
N GLY A 21 -32.50 -3.96 17.40
CA GLY A 21 -33.51 -3.61 18.40
C GLY A 21 -34.49 -4.76 18.69
N PHE A 22 -34.88 -5.52 17.67
CA PHE A 22 -35.74 -6.70 17.81
C PHE A 22 -35.02 -7.84 18.55
N VAL A 23 -33.76 -8.10 18.25
CA VAL A 23 -32.92 -9.05 19.01
C VAL A 23 -32.80 -8.62 20.47
N ASP A 24 -32.59 -7.33 20.72
CA ASP A 24 -32.57 -6.80 22.09
C ASP A 24 -33.93 -6.93 22.80
N PHE A 25 -35.05 -6.82 22.07
CA PHE A 25 -36.38 -7.05 22.62
C PHE A 25 -36.62 -8.52 22.98
N MET A 26 -36.15 -9.45 22.14
CA MET A 26 -36.32 -10.89 22.33
C MET A 26 -35.44 -11.47 23.45
N MET A 27 -34.31 -10.83 23.78
CA MET A 27 -33.45 -11.29 24.87
C MET A 27 -34.08 -11.06 26.25
N THR A 28 -34.14 -12.14 27.03
CA THR A 28 -34.58 -12.09 28.43
C THR A 28 -33.59 -11.30 29.29
N ARG A 29 -34.04 -10.79 30.45
CA ARG A 29 -33.17 -10.05 31.39
C ARG A 29 -31.95 -10.88 31.83
N THR A 30 -32.13 -12.19 31.98
CA THR A 30 -31.07 -13.13 32.39
C THR A 30 -30.02 -13.31 31.29
N GLU A 31 -30.45 -13.41 30.02
CA GLU A 31 -29.54 -13.49 28.88
C GLU A 31 -28.77 -12.18 28.70
N LYS A 32 -29.43 -11.03 28.82
CA LYS A 32 -28.76 -9.71 28.80
C LYS A 32 -27.69 -9.61 29.86
N LYS A 33 -27.98 -10.07 31.09
CA LYS A 33 -27.00 -10.09 32.18
C LYS A 33 -25.80 -10.99 31.87
N ARG A 34 -26.03 -12.23 31.41
CA ARG A 34 -24.96 -13.16 31.01
C ARG A 34 -24.11 -12.62 29.85
N LEU A 35 -24.74 -11.99 28.86
CA LEU A 35 -24.05 -11.37 27.73
C LEU A 35 -23.14 -10.24 28.23
N ARG A 36 -23.65 -9.36 29.11
CA ARG A 36 -22.90 -8.27 29.73
C ARG A 36 -21.73 -8.78 30.57
N GLU A 37 -21.92 -9.84 31.35
CA GLU A 37 -20.84 -10.48 32.13
C GLU A 37 -19.77 -11.10 31.23
N ARG A 38 -20.17 -11.82 30.17
CA ARG A 38 -19.22 -12.40 29.20
C ARG A 38 -18.44 -11.32 28.47
N GLN A 39 -19.11 -10.25 28.08
CA GLN A 39 -18.50 -9.07 27.47
C GLN A 39 -17.55 -8.35 28.42
N ALA A 40 -17.92 -8.16 29.69
CA ALA A 40 -17.04 -7.61 30.72
C ALA A 40 -15.82 -8.50 30.96
N GLY A 41 -15.98 -9.83 30.91
CA GLY A 41 -14.87 -10.79 31.00
C GLY A 41 -13.91 -10.70 29.82
N TRP A 42 -14.44 -10.70 28.59
CA TRP A 42 -13.65 -10.45 27.37
C TRP A 42 -12.96 -9.09 27.42
N TRP A 43 -13.65 -8.09 27.94
CA TRP A 43 -13.12 -6.75 28.11
C TRP A 43 -11.97 -6.70 29.10
N LEU A 44 -12.07 -7.38 30.23
CA LEU A 44 -11.00 -7.51 31.21
C LEU A 44 -9.77 -8.16 30.57
N GLN A 45 -9.95 -9.29 29.88
CA GLN A 45 -8.86 -9.96 29.16
C GLN A 45 -8.22 -9.07 28.10
N LEU A 46 -9.05 -8.34 27.33
CA LEU A 46 -8.54 -7.36 26.39
C LEU A 46 -7.78 -6.27 27.17
N SER A 47 -8.35 -5.63 28.17
CA SER A 47 -7.70 -4.55 28.94
C SER A 47 -6.36 -4.94 29.58
N GLU A 48 -6.19 -6.22 29.95
CA GLU A 48 -4.96 -6.79 30.48
C GLU A 48 -3.88 -7.01 29.41
N LEU A 49 -4.26 -7.19 28.14
CA LEU A 49 -3.29 -7.14 27.05
C LEU A 49 -2.62 -5.77 27.09
N LYS A 50 -1.29 -5.75 27.16
CA LYS A 50 -0.51 -4.51 27.14
C LYS A 50 -0.60 -3.87 25.77
N TRP A 51 -1.74 -3.29 25.41
CA TRP A 51 -1.97 -2.72 24.08
C TRP A 51 -1.02 -1.58 23.76
N ARG A 52 -0.50 -0.89 24.78
CA ARG A 52 0.56 0.11 24.60
C ARG A 52 1.78 -0.48 23.89
N SER A 53 2.07 -1.76 24.05
CA SER A 53 3.17 -2.42 23.34
C SER A 53 2.77 -3.00 21.99
N LEU A 54 1.48 -3.20 21.66
CA LEU A 54 1.09 -3.87 20.40
C LEU A 54 1.63 -3.17 19.16
N GLY A 55 1.40 -1.86 18.99
CA GLY A 55 1.94 -1.13 17.84
C GLY A 55 3.48 -1.09 17.78
N VAL A 56 4.15 -1.07 18.94
CA VAL A 56 5.63 -1.12 19.01
C VAL A 56 6.15 -2.53 18.72
N VAL A 57 5.47 -3.56 19.19
CA VAL A 57 5.81 -4.98 18.98
C VAL A 57 5.59 -5.35 17.53
N GLU A 58 4.47 -4.94 16.93
CA GLU A 58 4.18 -5.13 15.51
C GLU A 58 5.19 -4.37 14.64
N ALA A 59 5.49 -3.11 14.95
CA ALA A 59 6.51 -2.35 14.23
C ALA A 59 7.90 -2.98 14.35
N LYS A 60 8.25 -3.54 15.52
CA LYS A 60 9.48 -4.33 15.71
C LYS A 60 9.45 -5.65 14.93
N ALA A 61 8.31 -6.31 14.86
CA ALA A 61 8.13 -7.53 14.07
C ALA A 61 8.26 -7.24 12.57
N ALA A 62 7.65 -6.16 12.08
CA ALA A 62 7.79 -5.69 10.70
C ALA A 62 9.25 -5.31 10.39
N LEU A 63 9.93 -4.65 11.32
CA LEU A 63 11.36 -4.33 11.19
C LEU A 63 12.23 -5.59 11.18
N SER A 64 11.93 -6.57 12.03
CA SER A 64 12.61 -7.88 12.07
C SER A 64 12.42 -8.65 10.76
N LEU A 65 11.19 -8.65 10.22
CA LEU A 65 10.87 -9.25 8.94
C LEU A 65 11.62 -8.54 7.80
N MET A 66 11.67 -7.21 7.81
CA MET A 66 12.46 -6.47 6.83
C MET A 66 13.96 -6.75 6.97
N ASP A 67 14.48 -6.86 8.19
CA ASP A 67 15.88 -7.20 8.47
C ASP A 67 16.21 -8.65 8.07
N SER A 68 15.24 -9.58 8.09
CA SER A 68 15.45 -10.95 7.63
C SER A 68 15.59 -11.05 6.11
N PHE A 69 14.73 -10.33 5.36
CA PHE A 69 14.77 -10.28 3.90
C PHE A 69 15.89 -9.42 3.35
N VAL A 70 16.05 -8.20 3.88
CA VAL A 70 16.92 -7.16 3.31
C VAL A 70 18.23 -7.01 4.10
N GLY A 71 18.31 -7.52 5.32
CA GLY A 71 19.51 -7.43 6.17
C GLY A 71 19.53 -6.21 7.09
N SER A 72 20.27 -6.34 8.21
CA SER A 72 20.25 -5.42 9.34
C SER A 72 21.38 -4.37 9.37
N ARG A 73 22.19 -4.24 8.31
CA ARG A 73 23.22 -3.18 8.21
C ARG A 73 22.95 -2.30 7.01
N LEU A 74 23.37 -1.03 7.05
CA LEU A 74 23.14 -0.06 5.96
C LEU A 74 23.63 -0.59 4.61
N LEU A 75 24.78 -1.27 4.62
CA LEU A 75 25.41 -1.87 3.44
C LEU A 75 25.61 -3.38 3.59
N SER A 76 24.64 -4.09 4.21
CA SER A 76 24.74 -5.55 4.28
C SER A 76 24.70 -6.16 2.87
N LEU A 77 25.50 -7.20 2.63
CA LEU A 77 25.49 -7.93 1.35
C LEU A 77 24.07 -8.37 0.96
N ARG A 78 23.24 -8.82 1.92
CA ARG A 78 21.83 -9.16 1.68
C ARG A 78 21.02 -8.00 1.10
N ARG A 79 21.27 -6.76 1.54
CA ARG A 79 20.61 -5.56 1.03
C ARG A 79 21.04 -5.24 -0.38
N MET A 80 22.35 -5.35 -0.63
CA MET A 80 22.91 -5.16 -1.96
C MET A 80 22.34 -6.22 -2.91
N LEU A 81 22.26 -7.49 -2.50
CA LEU A 81 21.63 -8.54 -3.28
C LEU A 81 20.13 -8.29 -3.54
N ALA A 82 19.38 -7.85 -2.52
CA ALA A 82 17.97 -7.52 -2.68
C ALA A 82 17.77 -6.32 -3.61
N ALA A 83 18.55 -5.25 -3.45
CA ALA A 83 18.50 -4.07 -4.31
C ALA A 83 18.91 -4.42 -5.75
N PHE A 84 19.92 -5.27 -5.93
CA PHE A 84 20.35 -5.78 -7.23
C PHE A 84 19.25 -6.61 -7.87
N ALA A 85 18.64 -7.55 -7.14
CA ALA A 85 17.55 -8.37 -7.64
C ALA A 85 16.33 -7.52 -8.07
N ILE A 86 15.96 -6.51 -7.27
CA ILE A 86 14.88 -5.58 -7.63
C ILE A 86 15.27 -4.76 -8.88
N ALA A 87 16.49 -4.20 -8.92
CA ALA A 87 16.97 -3.44 -10.06
C ALA A 87 16.99 -4.30 -11.34
N SER A 88 17.48 -5.54 -11.27
CA SER A 88 17.49 -6.50 -12.37
C SER A 88 16.08 -6.85 -12.80
N LEU A 89 15.17 -7.09 -11.87
CA LEU A 89 13.78 -7.40 -12.19
C LEU A 89 13.09 -6.21 -12.87
N SER A 90 13.25 -5.00 -12.34
CA SER A 90 12.73 -3.77 -12.94
C SER A 90 13.32 -3.50 -14.32
N PHE A 91 14.59 -3.83 -14.53
CA PHE A 91 15.23 -3.74 -15.83
C PHE A 91 14.72 -4.81 -16.79
N LEU A 92 14.52 -6.04 -16.33
CA LEU A 92 13.93 -7.14 -17.12
C LEU A 92 12.49 -6.86 -17.56
N PHE A 93 11.72 -6.19 -16.71
CA PHE A 93 10.36 -5.76 -17.02
C PHE A 93 10.28 -4.42 -17.74
N SER A 94 11.38 -3.69 -17.89
CA SER A 94 11.43 -2.54 -18.79
C SER A 94 11.37 -3.02 -20.24
N ASP A 95 11.04 -2.14 -21.20
CA ASP A 95 11.05 -2.52 -22.62
C ASP A 95 12.46 -2.82 -23.17
N TYR A 96 13.50 -2.60 -22.37
CA TYR A 96 14.89 -2.65 -22.79
C TYR A 96 15.42 -4.05 -23.21
N PRO A 97 15.18 -5.16 -22.49
CA PRO A 97 15.68 -6.48 -22.90
C PRO A 97 15.06 -6.95 -24.22
N ARG A 98 13.82 -6.54 -24.50
CA ARG A 98 13.16 -6.81 -25.78
C ARG A 98 13.87 -6.07 -26.92
N SER A 99 14.28 -4.84 -26.62
CA SER A 99 14.98 -3.96 -27.53
C SER A 99 16.37 -4.50 -27.92
N LEU A 100 17.08 -5.16 -26.97
CA LEU A 100 18.37 -5.83 -27.20
C LEU A 100 18.28 -7.10 -28.07
N LEU A 101 17.16 -7.83 -28.02
CA LEU A 101 16.98 -9.06 -28.83
C LEU A 101 16.71 -8.78 -30.31
N LEU A 102 16.37 -7.53 -30.66
CA LEU A 102 15.96 -7.12 -32.00
C LEU A 102 17.03 -6.29 -32.75
N ILE A 103 18.10 -5.86 -32.08
CA ILE A 103 19.19 -5.11 -32.71
C ILE A 103 20.16 -6.09 -33.36
N ASP A 104 20.28 -6.06 -34.69
CA ASP A 104 21.44 -6.60 -35.39
C ASP A 104 22.69 -5.91 -34.83
N PHE A 105 23.66 -6.69 -34.35
CA PHE A 105 24.86 -6.21 -33.64
C PHE A 105 25.66 -5.22 -34.51
N ASP A 106 25.33 -3.93 -34.42
CA ASP A 106 26.11 -2.84 -35.00
C ASP A 106 27.22 -2.46 -34.01
N PRO A 107 28.51 -2.53 -34.38
CA PRO A 107 29.63 -2.16 -33.50
C PRO A 107 29.63 -0.70 -33.02
N SER A 108 28.78 0.20 -33.55
CA SER A 108 28.53 1.51 -32.93
C SER A 108 27.85 1.42 -31.56
N GLY A 109 27.27 0.27 -31.19
CA GLY A 109 26.56 0.02 -29.93
C GLY A 109 27.43 -0.04 -28.66
N ILE A 110 28.74 0.22 -28.73
CA ILE A 110 29.59 0.30 -27.52
C ILE A 110 29.18 1.48 -26.63
N LEU A 111 28.79 2.61 -27.22
CA LEU A 111 28.26 3.77 -26.47
C LEU A 111 26.90 3.44 -25.83
N ASP A 112 26.19 2.45 -26.35
CA ASP A 112 24.87 2.01 -25.89
C ASP A 112 24.96 1.17 -24.63
N ALA A 113 26.00 0.32 -24.52
CA ALA A 113 26.23 -0.49 -23.34
C ALA A 113 26.56 0.37 -22.10
N ASP A 114 27.34 1.43 -22.26
CA ASP A 114 27.75 2.31 -21.16
C ASP A 114 26.56 3.03 -20.52
N PHE A 115 25.67 3.61 -21.33
CA PHE A 115 24.49 4.32 -20.83
C PHE A 115 23.57 3.40 -20.02
N VAL A 116 23.45 2.14 -20.45
CA VAL A 116 22.60 1.13 -19.84
C VAL A 116 23.18 0.65 -18.52
N ILE A 117 24.48 0.37 -18.50
CA ILE A 117 25.20 0.01 -17.28
C ILE A 117 25.10 1.16 -16.27
N VAL A 118 25.32 2.41 -16.70
CA VAL A 118 25.19 3.59 -15.84
C VAL A 118 23.76 3.74 -15.30
N SER A 119 22.75 3.60 -16.16
CA SER A 119 21.34 3.68 -15.75
C SER A 119 20.97 2.59 -14.74
N PHE A 120 21.42 1.36 -14.96
CA PHE A 120 21.24 0.25 -14.04
C PHE A 120 21.94 0.50 -12.69
N LEU A 121 23.18 1.00 -12.71
CA LEU A 121 23.94 1.33 -11.51
C LEU A 121 23.25 2.45 -10.70
N ILE A 122 22.74 3.48 -11.37
CA ILE A 122 21.96 4.55 -10.71
C ILE A 122 20.71 3.95 -10.06
N LEU A 123 19.93 3.14 -10.79
CA LEU A 123 18.74 2.47 -10.29
C LEU A 123 19.07 1.64 -9.04
N PHE A 124 20.12 0.83 -9.12
CA PHE A 124 20.61 -0.02 -8.05
C PHE A 124 20.99 0.78 -6.79
N VAL A 125 21.81 1.82 -6.94
CA VAL A 125 22.27 2.66 -5.82
C VAL A 125 21.09 3.34 -5.15
N PHE A 126 20.14 3.89 -5.93
CA PHE A 126 18.96 4.55 -5.38
C PHE A 126 18.02 3.58 -4.65
N ILE A 127 17.81 2.36 -5.16
CA ILE A 127 17.03 1.33 -4.46
C ILE A 127 17.71 0.97 -3.14
N ALA A 128 19.03 0.75 -3.15
CA ALA A 128 19.79 0.41 -1.95
C ALA A 128 19.75 1.53 -0.89
N LEU A 129 19.89 2.78 -1.32
CA LEU A 129 19.77 3.96 -0.46
C LEU A 129 18.35 4.10 0.09
N SER A 130 17.33 3.95 -0.75
CA SER A 130 15.94 4.05 -0.32
C SER A 130 15.60 3.01 0.74
N LEU A 131 15.95 1.74 0.54
CA LEU A 131 15.73 0.67 1.53
C LEU A 131 16.46 0.99 2.85
N SER A 132 17.64 1.61 2.76
CA SER A 132 18.45 2.00 3.91
C SER A 132 17.86 3.16 4.69
N VAL A 133 17.35 4.18 4.00
CA VAL A 133 16.66 5.31 4.62
C VAL A 133 15.37 4.86 5.27
N THR A 134 14.49 4.13 4.55
CA THR A 134 13.24 3.62 5.10
C THR A 134 13.49 2.82 6.38
N ARG A 135 14.50 1.95 6.38
CA ARG A 135 14.89 1.23 7.59
C ARG A 135 15.32 2.13 8.73
N SER A 136 16.21 3.07 8.45
CA SER A 136 16.80 3.93 9.49
C SER A 136 15.72 4.76 10.18
N VAL A 137 14.77 5.26 9.40
CA VAL A 137 13.62 5.99 9.92
C VAL A 137 12.68 5.06 10.68
N SER A 138 12.35 3.87 10.17
CA SER A 138 11.55 2.88 10.91
C SER A 138 12.20 2.48 12.24
N LEU A 139 13.52 2.31 12.27
CA LEU A 139 14.26 2.04 13.51
C LEU A 139 14.18 3.24 14.48
N ALA A 140 14.32 4.47 14.00
CA ALA A 140 14.14 5.67 14.81
C ALA A 140 12.71 5.75 15.37
N THR A 141 11.69 5.45 14.56
CA THR A 141 10.29 5.42 14.98
C THR A 141 10.04 4.37 16.06
N THR A 142 10.56 3.15 15.90
CA THR A 142 10.39 2.08 16.91
C THR A 142 11.15 2.31 18.22
N ARG A 143 12.18 3.15 18.22
CA ARG A 143 12.94 3.55 19.41
C ARG A 143 12.40 4.81 20.08
N SER A 144 11.48 5.51 19.43
CA SER A 144 10.92 6.75 19.95
C SER A 144 10.10 6.52 21.22
N PRO A 145 10.15 7.43 22.20
CA PRO A 145 9.32 7.32 23.39
C PRO A 145 7.82 7.41 23.01
N PRO A 146 6.91 6.83 23.81
CA PRO A 146 5.48 6.79 23.49
C PRO A 146 4.84 8.16 23.24
N SER A 147 5.37 9.22 23.85
CA SER A 147 4.91 10.60 23.65
C SER A 147 5.25 11.16 22.26
N LEU A 148 6.34 10.72 21.65
CA LEU A 148 6.81 11.19 20.33
C LEU A 148 6.42 10.25 19.20
N LEU A 149 5.80 9.11 19.52
CA LEU A 149 5.46 8.05 18.58
C LEU A 149 4.58 8.55 17.41
N GLY A 150 3.62 9.44 17.68
CA GLY A 150 2.80 10.06 16.63
C GLY A 150 3.62 10.95 15.70
N VAL A 151 4.52 11.78 16.24
CA VAL A 151 5.42 12.64 15.46
C VAL A 151 6.40 11.79 14.64
N ALA A 152 6.98 10.76 15.25
CA ALA A 152 7.89 9.84 14.57
C ALA A 152 7.21 9.04 13.46
N PHE A 153 5.91 8.75 13.59
CA PHE A 153 5.11 8.14 12.54
C PHE A 153 4.86 9.12 11.38
N ILE A 154 4.47 10.36 11.66
CA ILE A 154 4.29 11.40 10.64
C ILE A 154 5.61 11.63 9.89
N ALA A 155 6.74 11.67 10.60
CA ALA A 155 8.05 11.78 9.99
C ALA A 155 8.39 10.59 9.08
N LEU A 156 8.08 9.36 9.51
CA LEU A 156 8.24 8.16 8.68
C LEU A 156 7.41 8.25 7.40
N LEU A 157 6.15 8.66 7.50
CA LEU A 157 5.27 8.81 6.34
C LEU A 157 5.78 9.91 5.40
N ALA A 158 6.17 11.06 5.94
CA ALA A 158 6.75 12.16 5.17
C ALA A 158 8.02 11.74 4.42
N VAL A 159 8.92 10.98 5.05
CA VAL A 159 10.12 10.47 4.40
C VAL A 159 9.78 9.49 3.28
N ASN A 160 8.82 8.58 3.47
CA ASN A 160 8.41 7.65 2.40
C ASN A 160 7.76 8.38 1.22
N VAL A 161 6.93 9.40 1.49
CA VAL A 161 6.35 10.27 0.44
C VAL A 161 7.45 11.02 -0.29
N LEU A 162 8.43 11.59 0.42
CA LEU A 162 9.55 12.31 -0.18
C LEU A 162 10.43 11.37 -1.03
N LEU A 163 10.73 10.17 -0.55
CA LEU A 163 11.44 9.14 -1.31
C LEU A 163 10.67 8.77 -2.59
N PHE A 164 9.34 8.68 -2.53
CA PHE A 164 8.50 8.43 -3.71
C PHE A 164 8.53 9.62 -4.69
N MET A 165 8.42 10.85 -4.18
CA MET A 165 8.47 12.08 -4.99
C MET A 165 9.83 12.27 -5.67
N VAL A 166 10.93 11.90 -5.01
CA VAL A 166 12.29 11.96 -5.59
C VAL A 166 12.50 10.81 -6.58
N TRP A 167 11.94 9.63 -6.30
CA TRP A 167 12.10 8.45 -7.15
C TRP A 167 11.42 8.60 -8.51
N LYS A 168 10.16 9.05 -8.53
CA LYS A 168 9.37 9.16 -9.75
C LYS A 168 10.06 9.93 -10.90
N PRO A 169 10.61 11.15 -10.69
CA PRO A 169 11.30 11.87 -11.76
C PRO A 169 12.58 11.17 -12.19
N ILE A 170 13.33 10.54 -11.27
CA ILE A 170 14.56 9.81 -11.61
C ILE A 170 14.23 8.60 -12.47
N ALA A 171 13.23 7.80 -12.06
CA ALA A 171 12.75 6.67 -12.83
C ALA A 171 12.28 7.15 -14.22
N ASN A 172 11.45 8.20 -14.28
CA ASN A 172 11.00 8.77 -15.55
C ASN A 172 12.15 9.27 -16.43
N SER A 173 13.16 9.94 -15.87
CA SER A 173 14.33 10.40 -16.62
C SER A 173 15.19 9.24 -17.12
N LEU A 174 15.32 8.17 -16.35
CA LEU A 174 16.01 6.95 -16.78
C LEU A 174 15.22 6.27 -17.91
N TYR A 175 13.91 6.12 -17.77
CA TYR A 175 13.06 5.53 -18.80
C TYR A 175 13.00 6.37 -20.07
N SER A 176 12.83 7.69 -19.96
CA SER A 176 12.81 8.60 -21.10
C SER A 176 14.17 8.66 -21.78
N GLY A 177 15.26 8.69 -20.99
CA GLY A 177 16.61 8.63 -21.49
C GLY A 177 16.84 7.34 -22.28
N LEU A 178 16.45 6.19 -21.73
CA LEU A 178 16.52 4.90 -22.42
C LEU A 178 15.68 4.87 -23.70
N SER A 179 14.46 5.42 -23.70
CA SER A 179 13.60 5.44 -24.88
C SER A 179 14.13 6.37 -25.99
N THR A 180 14.55 7.59 -25.62
CA THR A 180 15.10 8.56 -26.58
C THR A 180 16.40 8.03 -27.17
N PHE A 181 17.25 7.45 -26.31
CA PHE A 181 18.49 6.85 -26.72
C PHE A 181 18.28 5.71 -27.71
N TYR A 182 17.35 4.79 -27.43
CA TYR A 182 16.99 3.70 -28.34
C TYR A 182 16.52 4.21 -29.71
N PHE A 183 15.68 5.24 -29.70
CA PHE A 183 15.15 5.88 -30.91
C PHE A 183 16.26 6.52 -31.76
N THR A 184 17.29 7.08 -31.11
CA THR A 184 18.45 7.68 -31.80
C THR A 184 19.49 6.66 -32.25
N ALA A 185 19.65 5.54 -31.52
CA ALA A 185 20.65 4.50 -31.82
C ALA A 185 20.18 3.53 -32.93
N THR A 186 18.88 3.46 -33.21
CA THR A 186 18.30 2.60 -34.27
C THR A 186 17.59 3.41 -35.37
N PRO A 187 18.26 4.38 -36.04
CA PRO A 187 17.64 5.20 -37.06
C PRO A 187 17.31 4.36 -38.32
N GLY A 188 16.11 3.79 -38.36
CA GLY A 188 15.67 2.91 -39.46
C GLY A 188 14.62 1.88 -39.06
N MET A 189 14.48 1.56 -37.78
CA MET A 189 13.41 0.69 -37.27
C MET A 189 12.11 1.47 -37.02
N TRP A 190 11.54 2.04 -38.09
CA TRP A 190 10.28 2.80 -38.02
C TRP A 190 9.02 1.95 -38.23
N ILE A 191 9.10 0.61 -38.30
CA ILE A 191 8.02 -0.18 -38.95
C ILE A 191 7.25 -1.13 -38.04
N TRP A 192 7.60 -1.33 -36.78
CA TRP A 192 6.83 -2.26 -35.95
C TRP A 192 6.34 -1.59 -34.67
N ASP A 193 5.10 -1.12 -34.74
CA ASP A 193 4.28 -0.81 -33.57
C ASP A 193 3.94 -2.16 -32.90
N TRP A 194 4.86 -2.66 -32.06
CA TRP A 194 4.79 -4.01 -31.47
C TRP A 194 3.63 -4.21 -30.49
N SER A 195 2.82 -3.17 -30.23
CA SER A 195 1.50 -3.32 -29.65
C SER A 195 0.64 -4.29 -30.48
N GLU A 196 0.82 -4.36 -31.80
CA GLU A 196 0.16 -5.34 -32.68
C GLU A 196 0.73 -6.75 -32.56
N LEU A 197 2.05 -6.92 -32.41
CA LEU A 197 2.67 -8.25 -32.37
C LEU A 197 2.49 -8.98 -31.04
N VAL A 198 2.48 -8.25 -29.92
CA VAL A 198 2.10 -8.85 -28.61
C VAL A 198 0.62 -9.23 -28.60
N PHE A 199 -0.24 -8.49 -29.32
CA PHE A 199 -1.65 -8.84 -29.51
C PHE A 199 -1.80 -10.12 -30.33
N VAL A 200 -1.07 -10.26 -31.44
CA VAL A 200 -1.08 -11.47 -32.30
C VAL A 200 -0.54 -12.71 -31.57
N PHE A 201 0.47 -12.55 -30.70
CA PHE A 201 1.11 -13.67 -30.01
C PHE A 201 0.35 -14.14 -28.74
N LEU A 202 -0.35 -13.24 -28.03
CA LEU A 202 -1.12 -13.59 -26.82
C LEU A 202 -2.60 -13.93 -27.10
N MET A 203 -3.20 -13.40 -28.18
CA MET A 203 -4.63 -13.60 -28.49
C MET A 203 -4.91 -14.56 -29.64
N GLY A 204 -3.92 -15.36 -30.07
CA GLY A 204 -4.12 -16.48 -31.00
C GLY A 204 -5.03 -16.15 -32.18
N ALA A 205 -4.48 -15.48 -33.20
CA ALA A 205 -5.05 -15.35 -34.54
C ALA A 205 -6.59 -15.38 -34.58
N ARG A 206 -7.24 -14.35 -34.05
CA ARG A 206 -8.65 -14.09 -34.35
C ARG A 206 -8.71 -12.84 -35.21
N ASP A 207 -8.87 -13.07 -36.51
CA ASP A 207 -8.96 -12.05 -37.56
C ASP A 207 -10.06 -11.03 -37.22
N GLY A 208 -9.64 -9.84 -36.80
CA GLY A 208 -10.54 -8.73 -36.53
C GLY A 208 -9.74 -7.48 -36.18
N PRO A 209 -9.87 -6.38 -36.95
CA PRO A 209 -9.22 -5.11 -36.62
C PRO A 209 -9.87 -4.54 -35.36
N ILE A 210 -9.23 -4.68 -34.20
CA ILE A 210 -9.60 -3.96 -32.98
C ILE A 210 -8.92 -2.59 -33.05
N SER A 211 -9.36 -1.78 -34.01
CA SER A 211 -9.02 -0.36 -34.07
C SER A 211 -9.66 0.33 -32.87
N GLY A 212 -8.89 0.59 -31.80
CA GLY A 212 -9.31 1.46 -30.71
C GLY A 212 -8.91 1.05 -29.30
N VAL A 213 -8.35 -0.15 -29.09
CA VAL A 213 -7.80 -0.54 -27.78
C VAL A 213 -6.30 -0.39 -27.86
N SER A 214 -5.79 0.80 -27.56
CA SER A 214 -4.37 0.98 -27.29
C SER A 214 -4.00 0.01 -26.17
N VAL A 215 -3.23 -1.03 -26.50
CA VAL A 215 -2.64 -1.94 -25.52
C VAL A 215 -1.69 -1.08 -24.68
N ARG A 216 -2.24 -0.56 -23.59
CA ARG A 216 -1.57 0.40 -22.72
C ARG A 216 -0.32 -0.27 -22.17
N VAL A 217 0.79 0.43 -22.25
CA VAL A 217 2.15 -0.03 -21.93
C VAL A 217 2.26 -0.32 -20.43
N TRP A 218 1.82 -1.51 -19.98
CA TRP A 218 1.98 -2.04 -18.62
C TRP A 218 3.42 -2.20 -18.06
N PRO A 219 4.50 -2.28 -18.88
CA PRO A 219 5.88 -2.47 -18.39
C PRO A 219 6.32 -1.46 -17.33
N GLN A 220 5.99 -0.18 -17.53
CA GLN A 220 6.45 0.89 -16.65
C GLN A 220 5.71 0.86 -15.31
N GLU A 221 4.39 0.66 -15.29
CA GLU A 221 3.62 0.57 -14.06
C GLU A 221 4.00 -0.67 -13.24
N VAL A 222 4.34 -1.78 -13.89
CA VAL A 222 4.85 -2.98 -13.21
C VAL A 222 6.22 -2.71 -12.61
N ALA A 223 7.13 -2.06 -13.32
CA ALA A 223 8.44 -1.70 -12.77
C ALA A 223 8.32 -0.69 -11.61
N ASP A 224 7.42 0.28 -11.71
CA ASP A 224 7.09 1.22 -10.63
C ASP A 224 6.48 0.50 -9.43
N LEU A 225 5.60 -0.48 -9.65
CA LEU A 225 5.02 -1.30 -8.60
C LEU A 225 6.07 -2.21 -7.95
N LEU A 226 7.03 -2.75 -8.69
CA LEU A 226 8.09 -3.59 -8.12
C LEU A 226 9.06 -2.76 -7.28
N THR A 227 9.41 -1.55 -7.74
CA THR A 227 10.36 -0.66 -7.04
C THR A 227 9.75 0.03 -5.82
N ASN A 228 8.46 0.36 -5.88
CA ASN A 228 7.75 1.08 -4.82
C ASN A 228 6.82 0.20 -3.99
N GLY A 229 6.34 -0.92 -4.51
CA GLY A 229 5.33 -1.78 -3.88
C GLY A 229 5.79 -2.34 -2.54
N ILE A 230 7.07 -2.71 -2.43
CA ILE A 230 7.67 -3.10 -1.14
C ILE A 230 7.57 -1.95 -0.13
N ARG A 231 7.84 -0.71 -0.55
CA ARG A 231 7.78 0.48 0.33
C ARG A 231 6.34 0.79 0.72
N ILE A 232 5.41 0.68 -0.21
CA ILE A 232 3.97 0.87 0.02
C ILE A 232 3.47 -0.18 1.00
N ALA A 233 3.82 -1.46 0.79
CA ALA A 233 3.44 -2.55 1.69
C ALA A 233 3.98 -2.33 3.10
N PHE A 234 5.27 -1.97 3.25
CA PHE A 234 5.84 -1.66 4.56
C PHE A 234 5.20 -0.43 5.21
N SER A 235 4.98 0.64 4.44
CA SER A 235 4.32 1.85 4.95
C SER A 235 2.88 1.57 5.39
N ALA A 236 2.16 0.74 4.64
CA ALA A 236 0.81 0.29 4.97
C ALA A 236 0.80 -0.58 6.23
N LEU A 237 1.71 -1.54 6.36
CA LEU A 237 1.85 -2.36 7.57
C LEU A 237 2.11 -1.48 8.81
N PHE A 238 3.07 -0.55 8.71
CA PHE A 238 3.34 0.40 9.80
C PHE A 238 2.11 1.28 10.09
N PHE A 239 1.47 1.84 9.05
CA PHE A 239 0.26 2.65 9.21
C PHE A 239 -0.86 1.88 9.90
N LEU A 240 -1.13 0.64 9.49
CA LEU A 240 -2.16 -0.21 10.10
C LEU A 240 -1.85 -0.50 11.57
N SER A 241 -0.58 -0.75 11.92
CA SER A 241 -0.15 -0.92 13.31
C SER A 241 -0.34 0.33 14.18
N PHE A 242 -0.25 1.54 13.61
CA PHE A 242 -0.55 2.77 14.35
C PHE A 242 -2.03 3.13 14.35
N LEU A 243 -2.73 2.88 13.23
CA LEU A 243 -4.17 3.07 13.11
C LEU A 243 -4.91 2.18 14.11
N SER A 244 -4.43 0.96 14.33
CA SER A 244 -4.98 0.06 15.34
C SER A 244 -4.92 0.66 16.75
N LEU A 245 -3.87 1.43 17.11
CA LEU A 245 -3.78 2.14 18.40
C LEU A 245 -4.82 3.25 18.52
N TRP A 246 -5.12 3.95 17.43
CA TRP A 246 -6.08 5.05 17.42
C TRP A 246 -7.51 4.52 17.45
N ILE A 247 -7.82 3.56 16.57
CA ILE A 247 -9.09 2.81 16.57
C ILE A 247 -9.31 2.20 17.94
N ARG A 248 -8.27 1.64 18.57
CA ARG A 248 -8.36 1.13 19.95
C ARG A 248 -8.83 2.19 20.92
N ASN A 249 -8.15 3.32 21.04
CA ASN A 249 -8.53 4.34 22.02
C ASN A 249 -9.97 4.83 21.79
N PHE A 250 -10.40 4.91 20.53
CA PHE A 250 -11.77 5.23 20.16
C PHE A 250 -12.75 4.14 20.60
N VAL A 251 -12.50 2.87 20.24
CA VAL A 251 -13.32 1.72 20.63
C VAL A 251 -13.38 1.58 22.15
N PHE A 252 -12.28 1.80 22.87
CA PHE A 252 -12.25 1.76 24.34
C PHE A 252 -13.11 2.84 24.98
N ARG A 253 -13.13 4.05 24.41
CA ARG A 253 -14.01 5.13 24.88
C ARG A 253 -15.49 4.83 24.59
N LEU A 254 -15.79 4.38 23.37
CA LEU A 254 -17.14 3.97 23.01
C LEU A 254 -17.62 2.83 23.89
N TRP A 255 -16.77 1.85 24.15
CA TRP A 255 -17.09 0.70 24.97
C TRP A 255 -17.31 1.05 26.44
N ALA A 256 -16.48 1.91 27.01
CA ALA A 256 -16.70 2.44 28.36
C ALA A 256 -18.07 3.14 28.45
N GLN A 257 -18.41 3.97 27.47
CA GLN A 257 -19.72 4.61 27.39
C GLN A 257 -20.86 3.59 27.24
N VAL A 258 -20.67 2.51 26.48
CA VAL A 258 -21.66 1.42 26.32
C VAL A 258 -21.90 0.70 27.64
N ILE A 259 -20.84 0.38 28.39
CA ILE A 259 -20.94 -0.28 29.69
C ILE A 259 -21.66 0.60 30.71
N ASP A 260 -21.29 1.89 30.76
CA ASP A 260 -21.85 2.86 31.71
C ASP A 260 -23.29 3.27 31.37
N SER A 261 -23.73 3.07 30.13
CA SER A 261 -25.10 3.35 29.75
C SER A 261 -26.05 2.20 30.12
N ASP A 262 -27.19 2.54 30.71
CA ASP A 262 -28.31 1.61 30.93
C ASP A 262 -29.09 1.28 29.64
N LYS A 263 -28.63 1.75 28.47
CA LYS A 263 -29.33 1.55 27.20
C LYS A 263 -29.11 0.15 26.63
N PRO A 264 -30.03 -0.34 25.77
CA PRO A 264 -29.87 -1.62 25.08
C PRO A 264 -28.61 -1.62 24.22
N PHE A 265 -27.82 -2.68 24.35
CA PHE A 265 -26.47 -2.79 23.79
C PHE A 265 -26.45 -2.63 22.26
N PHE A 266 -27.37 -3.32 21.59
CA PHE A 266 -27.42 -3.31 20.13
C PHE A 266 -27.86 -1.95 19.59
N THR A 267 -28.71 -1.23 20.32
CA THR A 267 -29.10 0.14 19.97
C THR A 267 -27.90 1.10 19.99
N ILE A 268 -26.97 0.94 20.94
CA ILE A 268 -25.79 1.82 21.03
C ILE A 268 -24.79 1.49 19.92
N ILE A 269 -24.52 0.20 19.67
CA ILE A 269 -23.56 -0.19 18.62
C ILE A 269 -24.07 0.22 17.25
N VAL A 270 -25.34 -0.10 16.93
CA VAL A 270 -25.88 0.22 15.62
C VAL A 270 -26.09 1.72 15.47
N GLY A 271 -26.58 2.42 16.50
CA GLY A 271 -26.69 3.88 16.48
C GLY A 271 -25.34 4.58 16.34
N GLY A 272 -24.30 4.09 17.01
CA GLY A 272 -22.93 4.58 16.90
C GLY A 272 -22.34 4.33 15.50
N ALA A 273 -22.47 3.13 14.97
CA ALA A 273 -22.02 2.78 13.61
C ALA A 273 -22.73 3.62 12.55
N THR A 274 -24.05 3.79 12.70
CA THR A 274 -24.88 4.65 11.86
C THR A 274 -24.35 6.08 11.83
N THR A 275 -24.12 6.66 13.02
CA THR A 275 -23.61 8.03 13.16
C THR A 275 -22.20 8.17 12.56
N ALA A 276 -21.34 7.17 12.72
CA ALA A 276 -20.02 7.17 12.13
C ALA A 276 -20.08 7.13 10.59
N ILE A 277 -20.91 6.25 10.02
CA ILE A 277 -21.09 6.13 8.57
C ILE A 277 -21.64 7.43 7.97
N THR A 278 -22.68 8.01 8.57
CA THR A 278 -23.26 9.27 8.08
C THR A 278 -22.26 10.43 8.18
N THR A 279 -21.46 10.48 9.25
CA THR A 279 -20.41 11.50 9.40
C THR A 279 -19.30 11.34 8.36
N ILE A 280 -18.81 10.12 8.13
CA ILE A 280 -17.79 9.84 7.11
C ILE A 280 -18.32 10.20 5.72
N HIS A 281 -19.55 9.81 5.41
CA HIS A 281 -20.19 10.15 4.14
C HIS A 281 -20.33 11.67 3.97
N ALA A 282 -20.73 12.41 5.01
CA ALA A 282 -20.82 13.86 4.98
C ALA A 282 -19.45 14.56 4.79
N ILE A 283 -18.36 13.96 5.28
CA ILE A 283 -17.00 14.46 5.06
C ILE A 283 -16.57 14.20 3.61
N LEU A 284 -16.78 12.98 3.10
CA LEU A 284 -16.39 12.61 1.73
C LEU A 284 -17.13 13.44 0.68
N THR A 285 -18.42 13.71 0.89
CA THR A 285 -19.23 14.55 -0.02
C THR A 285 -18.86 16.03 -0.01
N LYS A 286 -18.11 16.51 1.00
CA LYS A 286 -17.56 17.87 1.02
C LYS A 286 -16.18 17.99 0.39
N LEU A 287 -15.48 16.86 0.22
CA LEU A 287 -14.10 16.81 -0.29
C LEU A 287 -14.03 16.49 -1.79
N GLY A 288 -15.12 15.97 -2.38
CA GLY A 288 -15.29 15.80 -3.82
C GLY A 288 -16.16 16.89 -4.41
#